data_AF-A0A8T3MSF1-F1
#
_entry.id   AF-A0A8T3MSF1-F1
#
_cell.length_a   1.000
_cell.length_b   1.000
_cell.length_c   1.000
_cell.angle_alpha   90.00
_cell.angle_beta   90.00
_cell.angle_gamma   90.00
#
_symmetry.space_group_name_H-M   'P 1'
#
loop_
_entity.id
_entity.type
_entity.pdbx_description
1 polymer ?
#
loop_
_entity_poly.entity_id
_entity_poly.type
_entity_poly.pdbx_seq_one_letter_code
_entity_poly.pdbx_strand_id
1 'polypeptide(L)'
;MKFEEHAPSGVRGVGYRVASAPGWLVHVPPSGRWGSFTRPRYVDASVWLPDAIRPDPEEALRIAIERYLAAYGPASAEDIGKWVGQPRITRVREALEALGERLRRWRDETGRQLVDLAEGPIALGDEDSPVRFLARWDSAIIGYDRRERIMPESVAGLAIRMRNGDFLPTFTIDGFVAGIWLVETARERSTLTLTPAARVPRTARTELTDEAERLVRFVSAEASRHEVRWARR
;
A
#
# COMPACT_ATOMS: atom_id res chain seq x y z
N MET A 1 -15.65 -5.87 -3.54
CA MET A 1 -15.91 -4.83 -4.55
C MET A 1 -15.80 -5.51 -5.91
N LYS A 2 -16.86 -5.57 -6.72
CA LYS A 2 -16.81 -6.23 -8.03
C LYS A 2 -16.11 -5.28 -9.02
N PHE A 3 -15.06 -5.75 -9.69
CA PHE A 3 -14.31 -4.99 -10.71
C PHE A 3 -15.17 -4.44 -11.87
N GLU A 4 -16.40 -4.93 -12.03
CA GLU A 4 -17.31 -4.52 -13.10
C GLU A 4 -17.81 -3.07 -12.98
N GLU A 5 -17.84 -2.48 -11.78
CA GLU A 5 -18.45 -1.15 -11.56
C GLU A 5 -17.63 0.04 -12.11
N HIS A 6 -16.37 -0.17 -12.51
CA HIS A 6 -15.47 0.91 -12.96
C HIS A 6 -15.13 0.86 -14.46
N ALA A 7 -15.70 -0.10 -15.20
CA ALA A 7 -15.50 -0.15 -16.64
C ALA A 7 -16.23 1.04 -17.30
N PRO A 8 -15.59 1.75 -18.25
CA PRO A 8 -16.27 2.77 -19.04
C PRO A 8 -17.52 2.16 -19.71
N SER A 9 -18.61 2.91 -19.72
CA SER A 9 -19.89 2.46 -20.28
C SER A 9 -19.68 1.93 -21.70
N GLY A 10 -20.06 0.67 -21.95
CA GLY A 10 -19.90 -0.01 -23.23
C GLY A 10 -18.75 -1.01 -23.32
N VAL A 11 -17.87 -1.09 -22.30
CA VAL A 11 -16.77 -2.05 -22.27
C VAL A 11 -17.05 -3.15 -21.24
N ARG A 12 -17.24 -4.41 -21.69
CA ARG A 12 -17.33 -5.57 -20.79
C ARG A 12 -16.01 -5.74 -20.02
N GLY A 13 -16.05 -6.32 -18.81
CA GLY A 13 -14.87 -6.46 -17.93
C GLY A 13 -13.65 -7.19 -18.51
N VAL A 14 -13.80 -7.96 -19.59
CA VAL A 14 -12.68 -8.54 -20.35
C VAL A 14 -12.06 -7.51 -21.31
N GLY A 15 -12.88 -6.73 -22.02
CA GLY A 15 -12.41 -5.69 -22.92
C GLY A 15 -11.63 -4.59 -22.18
N TYR A 16 -12.05 -4.27 -20.95
CA TYR A 16 -11.31 -3.32 -20.11
C TYR A 16 -9.92 -3.85 -19.76
N ARG A 17 -9.83 -5.11 -19.32
CA ARG A 17 -8.54 -5.76 -19.01
C ARG A 17 -7.62 -5.84 -20.21
N VAL A 18 -8.15 -6.16 -21.40
CA VAL A 18 -7.37 -6.19 -22.65
C VAL A 18 -6.87 -4.80 -23.02
N ALA A 19 -7.68 -3.76 -22.83
CA ALA A 19 -7.29 -2.39 -23.15
C ALA A 19 -6.36 -1.76 -22.09
N SER A 20 -6.47 -2.15 -20.82
CA SER A 20 -5.68 -1.58 -19.71
C SER A 20 -4.36 -2.30 -19.47
N ALA A 21 -4.30 -3.62 -19.69
CA ALA A 21 -3.10 -4.43 -19.40
C ALA A 21 -1.83 -3.98 -20.16
N PRO A 22 -1.92 -3.50 -21.42
CA PRO A 22 -0.76 -2.94 -22.13
C PRO A 22 -0.39 -1.51 -21.69
N GLY A 23 -1.12 -0.92 -20.74
CA GLY A 23 -0.92 0.45 -20.29
C GLY A 23 -1.38 1.50 -21.30
N TRP A 24 -2.37 1.20 -22.16
CA TRP A 24 -2.85 2.12 -23.20
C TRP A 24 -3.92 3.10 -22.73
N LEU A 25 -4.54 2.87 -21.58
CA LEU A 25 -5.58 3.74 -21.03
C LEU A 25 -5.08 4.42 -19.75
N VAL A 26 -5.14 5.74 -19.71
CA VAL A 26 -4.85 6.54 -18.52
C VAL A 26 -6.13 7.16 -17.98
N HIS A 27 -6.36 6.99 -16.68
CA HIS A 27 -7.45 7.66 -15.97
C HIS A 27 -7.07 9.11 -15.67
N VAL A 28 -7.89 10.09 -16.09
CA VAL A 28 -7.55 11.52 -15.99
C VAL A 28 -8.52 12.30 -15.09
N PRO A 29 -8.04 13.31 -14.35
CA PRO A 29 -8.88 14.15 -13.51
C PRO A 29 -9.74 15.16 -14.32
N PRO A 30 -10.79 15.76 -13.73
CA PRO A 30 -11.48 15.29 -12.53
C PRO A 30 -12.22 13.98 -12.81
N SER A 31 -12.04 13.03 -11.89
CA SER A 31 -12.72 11.73 -11.89
C SER A 31 -13.17 11.29 -10.49
N GLY A 32 -12.69 11.97 -9.44
CA GLY A 32 -13.23 11.91 -8.09
C GLY A 32 -12.50 12.87 -7.17
N ARG A 33 -13.13 13.19 -6.03
CA ARG A 33 -12.49 13.81 -4.87
C ARG A 33 -12.58 12.83 -3.70
N TRP A 34 -11.85 13.08 -2.62
CA TRP A 34 -12.05 12.32 -1.39
C TRP A 34 -13.53 12.37 -0.97
N GLY A 35 -14.18 11.22 -0.85
CA GLY A 35 -15.62 11.11 -0.52
C GLY A 35 -16.61 11.34 -1.67
N SER A 36 -16.15 11.63 -2.90
CA SER A 36 -17.01 11.85 -4.07
C SER A 36 -16.46 11.16 -5.31
N PHE A 37 -17.27 10.27 -5.90
CA PHE A 37 -16.93 9.61 -7.15
C PHE A 37 -17.71 10.25 -8.30
N THR A 38 -17.00 10.59 -9.36
CA THR A 38 -17.62 10.98 -10.64
C THR A 38 -17.33 9.91 -11.67
N ARG A 39 -17.97 9.98 -12.84
CA ARG A 39 -17.72 9.00 -13.90
C ARG A 39 -16.24 9.05 -14.31
N PRO A 40 -15.51 7.92 -14.31
CA PRO A 40 -14.14 7.86 -14.78
C PRO A 40 -14.01 8.38 -16.20
N ARG A 41 -12.94 9.13 -16.47
CA ARG A 41 -12.56 9.59 -17.82
C ARG A 41 -11.22 8.99 -18.18
N TYR A 42 -11.11 8.54 -19.42
CA TYR A 42 -9.92 7.88 -19.93
C TYR A 42 -9.43 8.58 -21.20
N VAL A 43 -8.11 8.63 -21.35
CA VAL A 43 -7.44 9.04 -22.58
C VAL A 43 -6.43 7.96 -22.98
N ASP A 44 -6.03 7.98 -24.25
CA ASP A 44 -4.94 7.15 -24.71
C ASP A 44 -3.63 7.56 -24.02
N ALA A 45 -2.85 6.57 -23.59
CA ALA A 45 -1.60 6.80 -22.86
C ALA A 45 -0.56 7.55 -23.70
N SER A 46 -0.54 7.39 -25.03
CA SER A 46 0.36 8.14 -25.90
C SER A 46 0.02 9.62 -25.98
N VAL A 47 -1.25 9.98 -25.75
CA VAL A 47 -1.68 11.38 -25.67
C VAL A 47 -1.29 11.99 -24.33
N TRP A 48 -1.45 11.24 -23.24
CA TRP A 48 -1.11 11.72 -21.89
C TRP A 48 0.39 11.72 -21.60
N LEU A 49 1.12 10.75 -22.15
CA LEU A 49 2.55 10.54 -21.95
C LEU A 49 3.24 10.41 -23.33
N PRO A 50 3.31 11.50 -24.11
CA PRO A 50 3.88 11.45 -25.47
C PRO A 50 5.34 11.00 -25.48
N ASP A 51 6.08 11.29 -24.41
CA ASP A 51 7.50 10.98 -24.28
C ASP A 51 7.79 9.72 -23.44
N ALA A 52 6.76 8.90 -23.13
CA ALA A 52 6.96 7.69 -22.33
C ALA A 52 7.80 6.65 -23.08
N ILE A 53 8.93 6.30 -22.49
CA ILE A 53 9.76 5.19 -22.93
C ILE A 53 9.05 3.87 -22.55
N ARG A 54 8.88 2.98 -23.53
CA ARG A 54 8.39 1.62 -23.34
C ARG A 54 9.57 0.65 -23.43
N PRO A 55 10.22 0.31 -22.30
CA PRO A 55 11.28 -0.69 -22.31
C PRO A 55 10.72 -2.05 -22.76
N ASP A 56 11.60 -2.92 -23.25
CA ASP A 56 11.23 -4.31 -23.46
C ASP A 56 10.82 -4.98 -22.12
N PRO A 57 10.10 -6.11 -22.15
CA PRO A 57 9.59 -6.72 -20.93
C PRO A 57 10.65 -7.12 -19.89
N GLU A 58 11.88 -7.41 -20.32
CA GLU A 58 12.96 -7.82 -19.42
C GLU A 58 13.57 -6.63 -18.70
N GLU A 59 13.82 -5.55 -19.44
CA GLU A 59 14.25 -4.28 -18.86
C GLU A 59 13.17 -3.64 -17.98
N ALA A 60 11.90 -3.71 -18.39
CA ALA A 60 10.76 -3.27 -17.59
C ALA A 60 10.71 -3.98 -16.23
N LEU A 61 10.98 -5.29 -16.21
CA LEU A 61 11.01 -6.08 -14.99
C LEU A 61 12.17 -5.65 -14.08
N ARG A 62 13.38 -5.46 -14.61
CA ARG A 62 14.52 -4.96 -13.82
C ARG A 62 14.22 -3.60 -13.19
N ILE A 63 13.72 -2.64 -13.98
CA ILE A 63 13.31 -1.32 -13.48
C ILE A 63 12.25 -1.43 -12.37
N ALA A 64 11.26 -2.31 -12.54
CA ALA A 64 10.21 -2.53 -11.54
C ALA A 64 10.78 -3.13 -10.25
N ILE A 65 11.71 -4.09 -10.34
CA ILE A 65 12.38 -4.69 -9.18
C ILE A 65 13.19 -3.65 -8.41
N GLU A 66 13.96 -2.81 -9.10
CA GLU A 66 14.75 -1.77 -8.42
C GLU A 66 13.88 -0.75 -7.69
N ARG A 67 12.79 -0.31 -8.34
CA ARG A 67 11.80 0.58 -7.70
C ARG A 67 11.11 -0.07 -6.52
N TYR A 68 10.84 -1.36 -6.61
CA TYR A 68 10.29 -2.13 -5.50
C TYR A 68 11.28 -2.17 -4.33
N LEU A 69 12.54 -2.51 -4.58
CA LEU A 69 13.57 -2.59 -3.54
C LEU A 69 13.87 -1.22 -2.92
N ALA A 70 13.84 -0.15 -3.70
CA ALA A 70 13.98 1.21 -3.19
C ALA A 70 12.91 1.60 -2.15
N ALA A 71 11.72 0.98 -2.23
CA ALA A 71 10.58 1.29 -1.35
C ALA A 71 10.34 0.24 -0.25
N TYR A 72 10.65 -1.03 -0.52
CA TYR A 72 10.27 -2.18 0.30
C TYR A 72 11.42 -3.17 0.57
N GLY A 73 12.64 -2.84 0.15
CA GLY A 73 13.83 -3.62 0.45
C GLY A 73 14.18 -3.60 1.95
N PRO A 74 14.92 -4.60 2.47
CA PRO A 74 15.33 -5.85 1.81
C PRO A 74 14.16 -6.83 1.66
N ALA A 75 14.00 -7.52 0.53
CA ALA A 75 12.86 -8.39 0.27
C ALA A 75 13.23 -9.72 -0.40
N SER A 76 12.34 -10.70 -0.35
CA SER A 76 12.55 -11.98 -1.06
C SER A 76 12.13 -11.91 -2.53
N ALA A 77 12.55 -12.90 -3.32
CA ALA A 77 12.07 -13.04 -4.69
C ALA A 77 10.54 -13.24 -4.76
N GLU A 78 9.94 -13.90 -3.76
CA GLU A 78 8.49 -14.13 -3.73
C GLU A 78 7.72 -12.84 -3.42
N ASP A 79 8.22 -12.01 -2.51
CA ASP A 79 7.63 -10.70 -2.23
C ASP A 79 7.65 -9.81 -3.49
N ILE A 80 8.81 -9.76 -4.15
CA ILE A 80 8.99 -9.06 -5.43
C ILE A 80 8.01 -9.59 -6.48
N GLY A 81 7.99 -10.91 -6.70
CA GLY A 81 7.16 -11.56 -7.72
C GLY A 81 5.67 -11.29 -7.51
N LYS A 82 5.20 -11.32 -6.26
CA LYS A 82 3.83 -10.94 -5.92
C LYS A 82 3.53 -9.49 -6.30
N TRP A 83 4.42 -8.56 -5.94
CA TRP A 83 4.20 -7.14 -6.17
C TRP A 83 4.23 -6.77 -7.66
N VAL A 84 5.22 -7.26 -8.42
CA VAL A 84 5.30 -7.00 -9.87
C VAL A 84 4.25 -7.78 -10.68
N GLY A 85 3.46 -8.65 -10.04
CA GLY A 85 2.48 -9.49 -10.71
C GLY A 85 3.12 -10.55 -11.62
N GLN A 86 4.31 -11.04 -11.28
CA GLN A 86 5.04 -12.05 -12.04
C GLN A 86 4.84 -13.44 -11.42
N PRO A 87 3.96 -14.29 -11.97
CA PRO A 87 3.71 -15.62 -11.42
C PRO A 87 4.88 -16.58 -11.66
N ARG A 88 5.74 -16.33 -12.66
CA ARG A 88 6.92 -17.16 -12.94
C ARG A 88 8.10 -16.63 -12.15
N ILE A 89 8.27 -17.18 -10.94
CA ILE A 89 9.36 -16.78 -10.04
C ILE A 89 10.76 -16.91 -10.66
N THR A 90 10.95 -17.82 -11.62
CA THR A 90 12.22 -17.96 -12.35
C THR A 90 12.62 -16.68 -13.08
N ARG A 91 11.67 -15.96 -13.68
CA ARG A 91 11.96 -14.67 -14.35
C ARG A 91 12.39 -13.59 -13.37
N VAL A 92 11.83 -13.60 -12.15
CA VAL A 92 12.27 -12.67 -11.11
C VAL A 92 13.70 -12.99 -10.71
N ARG A 93 14.04 -14.28 -10.54
CA ARG A 93 15.41 -14.71 -10.20
C ARG A 93 16.40 -14.36 -11.31
N GLU A 94 16.07 -14.60 -12.57
CA GLU A 94 16.90 -14.22 -13.73
C GLU A 94 17.14 -12.69 -13.75
N ALA A 95 16.11 -11.88 -13.52
CA ALA A 95 16.25 -10.43 -13.46
C ALA A 95 17.12 -9.97 -12.28
N LEU A 96 17.02 -10.62 -11.11
CA LEU A 96 17.88 -10.35 -9.96
C LEU A 96 19.35 -10.69 -10.23
N GLU A 97 19.62 -11.80 -10.90
CA GLU A 97 20.98 -12.16 -11.31
C GLU A 97 21.53 -11.16 -12.34
N ALA A 98 20.71 -10.74 -13.30
CA ALA A 98 21.09 -9.73 -14.29
C ALA A 98 21.40 -8.34 -13.68
N LEU A 99 20.81 -8.01 -12.52
CA LEU A 99 21.13 -6.78 -11.79
C LEU A 99 22.50 -6.84 -11.07
N GLY A 100 23.03 -8.03 -10.80
CA GLY A 100 24.41 -8.24 -10.35
C GLY A 100 24.80 -7.41 -9.13
N GLU A 101 25.89 -6.63 -9.28
CA GLU A 101 26.50 -5.81 -8.22
C GLU A 101 25.62 -4.63 -7.75
N ARG A 102 24.55 -4.31 -8.49
CA ARG A 102 23.56 -3.30 -8.06
C ARG A 102 22.77 -3.77 -6.84
N LEU A 103 22.85 -5.07 -6.50
CA LEU A 103 22.14 -5.68 -5.41
C LEU A 103 23.09 -6.24 -4.34
N ARG A 104 22.65 -6.14 -3.09
CA ARG A 104 23.23 -6.87 -1.94
C ARG A 104 22.27 -7.95 -1.48
N ARG A 105 22.84 -9.01 -0.89
CA ARG A 105 22.10 -10.19 -0.44
C ARG A 105 22.28 -10.37 1.07
N TRP A 106 21.19 -10.68 1.74
CA TRP A 106 21.11 -10.94 3.17
C TRP A 106 20.46 -12.30 3.43
N ARG A 107 20.53 -12.76 4.68
CA ARG A 107 19.71 -13.85 5.18
C ARG A 107 18.96 -13.41 6.41
N ASP A 108 17.67 -13.72 6.48
CA ASP A 108 16.91 -13.54 7.71
C ASP A 108 17.22 -14.64 8.73
N GLU A 109 16.63 -14.54 9.92
CA GLU A 109 16.76 -15.50 11.02
C GLU A 109 16.30 -16.93 10.66
N THR A 110 15.51 -17.09 9.60
CA THR A 110 15.07 -18.40 9.08
C THR A 110 15.98 -18.94 7.98
N GLY A 111 17.03 -18.19 7.61
CA GLY A 111 17.97 -18.51 6.53
C GLY A 111 17.46 -18.13 5.13
N ARG A 112 16.28 -17.50 5.01
CA ARG A 112 15.71 -17.08 3.73
C ARG A 112 16.57 -15.98 3.13
N GLN A 113 16.84 -16.07 1.83
CA GLN A 113 17.57 -15.03 1.13
C GLN A 113 16.69 -13.79 0.94
N LEU A 114 17.23 -12.64 1.32
CA LEU A 114 16.68 -11.32 1.03
C LEU A 114 17.64 -10.57 0.10
N VAL A 115 17.10 -9.72 -0.76
CA VAL A 115 17.84 -8.85 -1.67
C VAL A 115 17.46 -7.41 -1.42
N ASP A 116 18.42 -6.51 -1.60
CA ASP A 116 18.22 -5.06 -1.49
C ASP A 116 19.15 -4.31 -2.45
N LEU A 117 18.90 -3.02 -2.68
CA LEU A 117 19.80 -2.17 -3.47
C LEU A 117 21.15 -2.01 -2.75
N ALA A 118 22.26 -2.16 -3.46
CA ALA A 118 23.60 -2.08 -2.87
C ALA A 118 23.87 -0.71 -2.21
N GLU A 119 23.39 0.38 -2.82
CA GLU A 119 23.59 1.77 -2.38
C GLU A 119 22.43 2.33 -1.53
N GLY A 120 21.47 1.49 -1.12
CA GLY A 120 20.34 1.93 -0.29
C GLY A 120 20.72 2.23 1.16
N PRO A 121 19.93 3.03 1.89
CA PRO A 121 20.11 3.20 3.33
C PRO A 121 19.90 1.86 4.07
N ILE A 122 20.65 1.63 5.15
CA ILE A 122 20.45 0.50 6.06
C ILE A 122 19.98 1.08 7.39
N ALA A 123 18.77 0.71 7.81
CA ALA A 123 18.31 0.97 9.18
C ALA A 123 18.92 -0.10 10.11
N LEU A 124 19.52 0.33 11.21
CA LEU A 124 20.14 -0.59 12.17
C LEU A 124 19.11 -1.25 13.10
N GLY A 125 17.89 -0.72 13.15
CA GLY A 125 16.77 -1.26 13.91
C GLY A 125 16.63 -0.66 15.31
N ASP A 126 17.55 0.21 15.72
CA ASP A 126 17.52 0.93 16.99
C ASP A 126 16.86 2.32 16.86
N GLU A 127 16.42 2.69 15.65
CA GLU A 127 15.75 3.96 15.42
C GLU A 127 14.33 3.96 15.98
N ASP A 128 13.94 5.06 16.65
CA ASP A 128 12.56 5.27 17.08
C ASP A 128 11.60 5.21 15.89
N SER A 129 10.64 4.29 15.94
CA SER A 129 9.57 4.20 14.94
C SER A 129 8.28 4.84 15.47
N PRO A 130 8.02 6.12 15.18
CA PRO A 130 6.86 6.82 15.71
C PRO A 130 5.56 6.21 15.19
N VAL A 131 4.46 6.49 15.90
CA VAL A 131 3.12 6.06 15.48
C VAL A 131 2.79 6.63 14.10
N ARG A 132 2.19 5.81 13.24
CA ARG A 132 1.73 6.23 11.90
C ARG A 132 0.36 5.67 11.59
N PHE A 133 -0.43 6.44 10.85
CA PHE A 133 -1.71 6.00 10.29
C PHE A 133 -1.50 5.62 8.84
N LEU A 134 -1.75 4.36 8.53
CA LEU A 134 -1.68 3.79 7.20
C LEU A 134 -3.07 3.80 6.58
N ALA A 135 -3.15 4.19 5.31
CA ALA A 135 -4.41 4.29 4.60
C ALA A 135 -5.02 2.90 4.34
N ARG A 136 -6.26 2.88 3.85
CA ARG A 136 -6.82 1.67 3.27
C ARG A 136 -5.92 1.23 2.11
N TRP A 137 -5.58 -0.07 2.03
CA TRP A 137 -4.67 -0.61 0.99
C TRP A 137 -3.26 -0.03 1.01
N ASP A 138 -2.76 0.41 2.17
CA ASP A 138 -1.44 0.99 2.25
C ASP A 138 -0.34 0.04 1.73
N SER A 139 0.54 0.58 0.89
CA SER A 139 1.57 -0.21 0.20
C SER A 139 2.62 -0.77 1.15
N ALA A 140 2.82 -0.14 2.32
CA ALA A 140 3.68 -0.69 3.37
C ALA A 140 3.23 -2.08 3.82
N ILE A 141 1.92 -2.38 3.74
CA ILE A 141 1.36 -3.69 4.10
C ILE A 141 1.23 -4.59 2.87
N ILE A 142 0.67 -4.07 1.77
CA ILE A 142 0.32 -4.93 0.63
C ILE A 142 1.50 -5.24 -0.29
N GLY A 143 2.62 -4.53 -0.13
CA GLY A 143 3.86 -4.71 -0.89
C GLY A 143 4.57 -6.06 -0.67
N TYR A 144 4.20 -6.81 0.36
CA TYR A 144 4.86 -8.08 0.69
C TYR A 144 3.95 -9.29 0.47
N ASP A 145 4.56 -10.42 0.14
CA ASP A 145 3.89 -11.70 0.24
C ASP A 145 3.68 -12.06 1.71
N ARG A 146 4.75 -12.00 2.49
CA ARG A 146 4.76 -12.21 3.93
C ARG A 146 4.64 -10.90 4.70
N ARG A 147 3.46 -10.68 5.31
CA ARG A 147 3.08 -9.40 5.92
C ARG A 147 3.54 -9.26 7.36
N GLU A 148 4.04 -10.34 7.97
CA GLU A 148 4.39 -10.41 9.39
C GLU A 148 5.48 -9.41 9.79
N ARG A 149 6.23 -8.90 8.81
CA ARG A 149 7.23 -7.83 8.95
C ARG A 149 6.68 -6.53 9.56
N ILE A 150 5.43 -6.19 9.23
CA ILE A 150 4.77 -4.95 9.68
C ILE A 150 3.42 -5.28 10.33
N MET A 151 2.78 -6.39 9.96
CA MET A 151 1.47 -6.79 10.45
C MET A 151 1.55 -8.13 11.18
N PRO A 152 1.64 -8.11 12.53
CA PRO A 152 1.57 -9.33 13.33
C PRO A 152 0.30 -10.15 13.02
N GLU A 153 0.41 -11.47 13.09
CA GLU A 153 -0.73 -12.36 12.81
C GLU A 153 -1.94 -12.08 13.71
N SER A 154 -1.68 -11.68 14.96
CA SER A 154 -2.71 -11.36 15.96
C SER A 154 -3.65 -10.21 15.57
N VAL A 155 -3.22 -9.30 14.68
CA VAL A 155 -4.05 -8.19 14.19
C VAL A 155 -4.61 -8.43 12.78
N ALA A 156 -4.12 -9.45 12.06
CA ALA A 156 -4.51 -9.70 10.67
C ALA A 156 -6.03 -9.91 10.50
N GLY A 157 -6.68 -10.64 11.43
CA GLY A 157 -8.13 -10.86 11.41
C GLY A 157 -8.97 -9.59 11.64
N LEU A 158 -8.39 -8.57 12.28
CA LEU A 158 -9.02 -7.26 12.46
C LEU A 158 -8.83 -6.38 11.22
N ALA A 159 -7.62 -6.38 10.65
CA ALA A 159 -7.21 -5.48 9.56
C ALA A 159 -7.62 -5.97 8.16
N ILE A 160 -7.72 -7.29 7.95
CA ILE A 160 -7.98 -7.89 6.64
C ILE A 160 -9.36 -8.51 6.60
N ARG A 161 -10.21 -8.03 5.69
CA ARG A 161 -11.52 -8.62 5.40
C ARG A 161 -11.38 -9.68 4.31
N MET A 162 -11.07 -10.91 4.74
CA MET A 162 -10.79 -12.03 3.82
C MET A 162 -11.89 -12.27 2.76
N ARG A 163 -13.16 -12.02 3.10
CA ARG A 163 -14.30 -12.24 2.18
C ARG A 163 -14.23 -11.41 0.89
N ASN A 164 -13.68 -10.19 0.95
CA ASN A 164 -13.60 -9.28 -0.20
C ASN A 164 -12.15 -8.83 -0.49
N GLY A 165 -11.18 -9.40 0.23
CA GLY A 165 -9.76 -9.06 0.14
C GLY A 165 -9.40 -7.69 0.71
N ASP A 166 -10.30 -7.01 1.42
CA ASP A 166 -10.14 -5.59 1.77
C ASP A 166 -9.16 -5.36 2.93
N PHE A 167 -8.22 -4.44 2.75
CA PHE A 167 -7.24 -4.05 3.77
C PHE A 167 -7.67 -2.74 4.40
N LEU A 168 -8.16 -2.80 5.64
CA LEU A 168 -8.65 -1.63 6.35
C LEU A 168 -7.52 -0.63 6.66
N PRO A 169 -7.85 0.65 6.87
CA PRO A 169 -6.89 1.61 7.41
C PRO A 169 -6.38 1.14 8.77
N THR A 170 -5.07 1.21 8.97
CA THR A 170 -4.39 0.70 10.17
C THR A 170 -3.56 1.77 10.83
N PHE A 171 -3.19 1.58 12.10
CA PHE A 171 -2.19 2.41 12.75
C PHE A 171 -1.07 1.53 13.32
N THR A 172 0.13 2.09 13.39
CA THR A 172 1.32 1.42 13.90
C THR A 172 1.74 1.95 15.28
N ILE A 173 2.38 1.08 16.05
CA ILE A 173 3.14 1.39 17.26
C ILE A 173 4.48 0.66 17.09
N ASP A 174 5.59 1.36 17.26
CA ASP A 174 6.95 0.81 17.11
C ASP A 174 7.16 0.09 15.75
N GLY A 175 6.53 0.63 14.69
CA GLY A 175 6.64 0.09 13.32
C GLY A 175 5.67 -1.05 13.00
N PHE A 176 4.96 -1.58 13.98
CA PHE A 176 4.03 -2.70 13.80
C PHE A 176 2.58 -2.27 13.88
N VAL A 177 1.73 -2.85 13.02
CA VAL A 177 0.29 -2.64 13.04
C VAL A 177 -0.27 -3.07 14.39
N ALA A 178 -0.91 -2.12 15.09
CA ALA A 178 -1.46 -2.31 16.43
C ALA A 178 -3.00 -2.20 16.47
N GLY A 179 -3.63 -1.84 15.35
CA GLY A 179 -5.08 -1.75 15.24
C GLY A 179 -5.54 -1.11 13.94
N ILE A 180 -6.84 -0.85 13.88
CA ILE A 180 -7.49 -0.18 12.74
C ILE A 180 -8.03 1.18 13.13
N TRP A 181 -8.24 2.04 12.15
CA TRP A 181 -8.96 3.29 12.32
C TRP A 181 -10.01 3.47 11.23
N LEU A 182 -11.09 4.18 11.57
CA LEU A 182 -12.16 4.51 10.64
C LEU A 182 -12.60 5.95 10.89
N VAL A 183 -12.97 6.65 9.83
CA VAL A 183 -13.56 7.99 9.90
C VAL A 183 -15.00 7.92 9.42
N GLU A 184 -15.90 8.46 10.24
CA GLU A 184 -17.31 8.61 9.95
C GLU A 184 -17.69 10.08 10.03
N THR A 185 -18.21 10.62 8.93
CA THR A 185 -18.71 11.99 8.86
C THR A 185 -20.22 11.99 8.83
N ALA A 186 -20.85 12.65 9.81
CA ALA A 186 -22.28 12.83 9.90
C ALA A 186 -22.61 14.32 10.09
N ARG A 187 -23.35 14.89 9.13
CA ARG A 187 -23.60 16.34 9.05
C ARG A 187 -22.27 17.10 9.11
N GLU A 188 -22.08 17.96 10.11
CA GLU A 188 -20.87 18.78 10.26
C GLU A 188 -19.81 18.16 11.21
N ARG A 189 -20.03 16.93 11.70
CA ARG A 189 -19.11 16.26 12.62
C ARG A 189 -18.41 15.10 11.93
N SER A 190 -17.08 15.07 11.99
CA SER A 190 -16.26 13.93 11.61
C SER A 190 -15.64 13.26 12.85
N THR A 191 -15.80 11.95 12.97
CA THR A 191 -15.29 11.18 14.11
C THR A 191 -14.32 10.11 13.61
N LEU A 192 -13.06 10.18 14.09
CA LEU A 192 -12.07 9.12 13.88
C LEU A 192 -12.11 8.16 15.05
N THR A 193 -12.44 6.90 14.79
CA THR A 193 -12.47 5.84 15.81
C THR A 193 -11.26 4.93 15.67
N LEU A 194 -10.50 4.78 16.75
CA LEU A 194 -9.36 3.88 16.92
C LEU A 194 -9.83 2.56 17.54
N THR A 195 -9.52 1.43 16.91
CA THR A 195 -9.83 0.09 17.42
C THR A 195 -8.54 -0.72 17.59
N PRO A 196 -7.98 -0.78 18.82
CA PRO A 196 -6.73 -1.48 19.08
C PRO A 196 -6.88 -3.01 19.19
N ALA A 197 -5.93 -3.74 18.60
CA ALA A 197 -5.83 -5.19 18.69
C ALA A 197 -5.37 -5.70 20.07
N ALA A 198 -4.63 -4.87 20.83
CA ALA A 198 -4.20 -5.14 22.21
C ALA A 198 -4.35 -3.90 23.11
N ARG A 199 -3.99 -4.03 24.39
CA ARG A 199 -3.87 -2.88 25.31
C ARG A 199 -2.74 -1.97 24.81
N VAL A 200 -3.02 -0.69 24.67
CA VAL A 200 -2.04 0.31 24.20
C VAL A 200 -1.35 0.99 25.40
N PRO A 201 -0.01 1.11 25.40
CA PRO A 201 0.74 1.88 26.40
C PRO A 201 0.26 3.34 26.49
N ARG A 202 0.44 3.98 27.66
CA ARG A 202 -0.05 5.36 27.86
C ARG A 202 0.62 6.36 26.93
N THR A 203 1.93 6.21 26.69
CA THR A 203 2.71 7.06 25.78
C THR A 203 2.19 6.97 24.35
N ALA A 204 2.13 5.76 23.79
CA ALA A 204 1.59 5.50 22.45
C ALA A 204 0.12 5.95 22.32
N ARG A 205 -0.68 5.85 23.39
CA ARG A 205 -2.07 6.33 23.40
C ARG A 205 -2.14 7.85 23.22
N THR A 206 -1.27 8.61 23.88
CA THR A 206 -1.17 10.07 23.72
C THR A 206 -0.76 10.41 22.30
N GLU A 207 0.34 9.82 21.81
CA GLU A 207 0.84 10.08 20.45
C GLU A 207 -0.18 9.74 19.36
N LEU A 208 -0.88 8.60 19.48
CA LEU A 208 -1.94 8.22 18.55
C LEU A 208 -3.12 9.18 18.59
N THR A 209 -3.46 9.73 19.77
CA THR A 209 -4.55 10.69 19.89
C THR A 209 -4.18 12.00 19.18
N ASP A 210 -2.97 12.51 19.43
CA ASP A 210 -2.48 13.75 18.82
C ASP A 210 -2.38 13.62 17.29
N GLU A 211 -1.88 12.50 16.79
CA GLU A 211 -1.81 12.22 15.35
C GLU A 211 -3.21 12.00 14.74
N ALA A 212 -4.11 11.31 15.44
CA ALA A 212 -5.49 11.13 14.99
C ALA A 212 -6.23 12.46 14.87
N GLU A 213 -6.00 13.41 15.78
CA GLU A 213 -6.59 14.75 15.72
C GLU A 213 -6.12 15.53 14.48
N ARG A 214 -4.84 15.42 14.12
CA ARG A 214 -4.33 15.99 12.87
C ARG A 214 -4.94 15.30 11.65
N LEU A 215 -4.99 13.97 11.67
CA LEU A 215 -5.50 13.19 10.56
C LEU A 215 -6.98 13.45 10.28
N VAL A 216 -7.83 13.48 11.30
CA VAL A 216 -9.28 13.69 11.12
C VAL A 216 -9.57 15.08 10.53
N ARG A 217 -8.79 16.11 10.91
CA ARG A 217 -8.90 17.46 10.31
C ARG A 217 -8.46 17.45 8.86
N PHE A 218 -7.40 16.72 8.53
CA PHE A 218 -6.91 16.59 7.16
C PHE A 218 -7.91 15.87 6.24
N VAL A 219 -8.40 14.70 6.62
CA VAL A 219 -9.30 13.88 5.76
C VAL A 219 -10.76 14.35 5.77
N SER A 220 -11.12 15.27 6.68
CA SER A 220 -12.46 15.85 6.78
C SER A 220 -12.39 17.37 6.96
N ALA A 221 -11.63 18.04 6.10
CA ALA A 221 -11.39 19.49 6.17
C ALA A 221 -12.68 20.33 6.13
N GLU A 222 -13.75 19.81 5.52
CA GLU A 222 -15.04 20.49 5.40
C GLU A 222 -15.95 20.35 6.64
N ALA A 223 -15.61 19.45 7.58
CA ALA A 223 -16.39 19.28 8.81
C ALA A 223 -16.09 20.42 9.80
N SER A 224 -17.12 20.98 10.45
CA SER A 224 -16.97 22.05 11.45
C SER A 224 -16.51 21.53 12.81
N ARG A 225 -16.68 20.23 13.07
CA ARG A 225 -16.26 19.56 14.31
C ARG A 225 -15.54 18.26 14.02
N HIS A 226 -14.45 18.04 14.74
CA HIS A 226 -13.67 16.80 14.68
C HIS A 226 -13.56 16.17 16.05
N GLU A 227 -13.64 14.84 16.10
CA GLU A 227 -13.61 14.08 17.34
C GLU A 227 -12.75 12.82 17.14
N VAL A 228 -11.93 12.48 18.15
CA VAL A 228 -11.20 11.20 18.20
C VAL A 228 -11.83 10.33 19.28
N ARG A 229 -12.15 9.09 18.93
CA ARG A 229 -12.71 8.08 19.84
C ARG A 229 -11.86 6.84 19.87
N TRP A 230 -11.86 6.18 21.02
CA TRP A 230 -11.32 4.85 21.17
C TRP A 230 -12.49 3.88 21.32
N ALA A 231 -12.53 2.84 20.48
CA ALA A 231 -13.52 1.78 20.59
C ALA A 231 -13.45 1.13 21.98
N ARG A 232 -14.61 0.93 22.60
CA ARG A 232 -14.70 0.14 23.84
C ARG A 232 -14.55 -1.34 23.46
N ARG A 233 -13.75 -2.07 24.24
CA ARG A 233 -13.74 -3.54 24.19
C ARG A 233 -14.94 -4.09 24.93
#